data_AF-G3H0J8-F1
#
_entry.id   AF-G3H0J8-F1
#
_cell.length_a   1.000
_cell.length_b   1.000
_cell.length_c   1.000
_cell.angle_alpha   90.00
_cell.angle_beta   90.00
_cell.angle_gamma   90.00
#
_symmetry.space_group_name_H-M   'P 1'
#
loop_
_entity.id
_entity.type
_entity.pdbx_description
1 polymer ?
#
loop_
_entity_poly.entity_id
_entity_poly.type
_entity_poly.pdbx_seq_one_letter_code
_entity_poly.pdbx_strand_id
1 'polypeptide(L)'
;MALPYITEHTGFTGTVYATEPTMQIGRLLMEELVNFIERVPKAQSASLWKNKDIQRLLPSPLKDAVEVSTWRRCYTMQEVNSALSKIQLVGYSQKIELFGAVQVTPLSSGYALGSSNWIIQSHYEKVSYVSGSSLLTTHPQPMDQASLKNSDVLVLTGLTQIPTANPDGMVGEFCSNLALTVRNGGNVLVPCYPSGVIYDLLECLYQYIDSAGLSNIPFYFISPVANSSLEFSQIFAEWLCHNKQSKVYLPEPPFPHAELIQTNKLKHYPSIHGDFSNDFRQPCVVFTGHPSLRFGDVVHFMELWGKSSLNTVIFTEPDFSYLEALAPYQPLAMKCIYCPIDTRLNFIQVSKLLKEVQPLHVVCPEQYTQPPPAQSHRMDLMIDCQPPAMSYRRAEVLALPFKRRYEKIEIMPELADSLVPMEIKPGISLATVSAVLHTKDNKHVLQPPPRPTQPPSSKKRKRVSEDVPDCKVLKPLLSGSIPVEQFVQTLEKHGFSDIKVEDTAKGHIVLLQEAETLIQIEEDSTHIICDNDETLRVRLRDLVLRFLQKF
;
A
#
# COMPACT_ATOMS: atom_id res chain seq x y z
N MET A 1 -0.56 10.09 11.67
CA MET A 1 -1.33 11.18 12.31
C MET A 1 -2.84 11.19 12.02
N ALA A 2 -3.35 10.80 10.84
CA ALA A 2 -4.80 10.92 10.53
C ALA A 2 -5.67 9.69 10.84
N LEU A 3 -5.07 8.58 11.31
CA LEU A 3 -5.75 7.30 11.52
C LEU A 3 -6.98 7.38 12.46
N PRO A 4 -6.95 8.11 13.60
CA PRO A 4 -8.13 8.23 14.47
C PRO A 4 -9.33 8.88 13.76
N TYR A 5 -9.08 9.87 12.90
CA TYR A 5 -10.18 10.52 12.17
C TYR A 5 -10.90 9.58 11.20
N ILE A 6 -10.18 8.62 10.63
CA ILE A 6 -10.75 7.65 9.70
C ILE A 6 -11.52 6.60 10.51
N THR A 7 -10.85 5.98 11.48
CA THR A 7 -11.39 4.84 12.24
C THR A 7 -12.56 5.19 13.16
N GLU A 8 -12.65 6.43 13.64
CA GLU A 8 -13.68 6.84 14.60
C GLU A 8 -14.76 7.78 14.01
N HIS A 9 -14.58 8.33 12.81
CA HIS A 9 -15.54 9.30 12.25
C HIS A 9 -16.07 9.00 10.85
N THR A 10 -15.57 7.98 10.13
CA THR A 10 -16.07 7.67 8.76
C THR A 10 -16.91 6.39 8.67
N GLY A 11 -17.09 5.68 9.79
CA GLY A 11 -17.78 4.39 9.83
C GLY A 11 -16.89 3.19 9.44
N PHE A 12 -15.57 3.38 9.35
CA PHE A 12 -14.63 2.31 9.06
C PHE A 12 -14.62 1.23 10.17
N THR A 13 -15.01 0.01 9.80
CA THR A 13 -15.02 -1.18 10.68
C THR A 13 -14.01 -2.25 10.28
N GLY A 14 -13.13 -1.94 9.33
CA GLY A 14 -12.12 -2.87 8.84
C GLY A 14 -10.94 -3.04 9.79
N THR A 15 -10.05 -3.96 9.45
CA THR A 15 -8.77 -4.17 10.13
C THR A 15 -7.70 -3.28 9.51
N VAL A 16 -6.81 -2.74 10.34
CA VAL A 16 -5.66 -1.94 9.90
C VAL A 16 -4.41 -2.78 10.07
N TYR A 17 -3.53 -2.83 9.07
CA TYR A 17 -2.26 -3.56 9.15
C TYR A 17 -1.10 -2.59 9.26
N ALA A 18 -0.19 -2.83 10.19
CA ALA A 18 1.02 -2.02 10.36
C ALA A 18 2.16 -2.86 10.95
N THR A 19 3.40 -2.40 10.76
CA THR A 19 4.55 -2.95 11.47
C THR A 19 4.57 -2.49 12.92
N GLU A 20 5.14 -3.31 13.81
CA GLU A 20 5.15 -3.02 15.25
C GLU A 20 5.84 -1.68 15.58
N PRO A 21 7.04 -1.37 15.08
CA PRO A 21 7.67 -0.10 15.42
C PRO A 21 6.90 1.10 14.87
N THR A 22 6.27 0.99 13.69
CA THR A 22 5.44 2.06 13.13
C THR A 22 4.21 2.32 14.01
N MET A 23 3.59 1.27 14.54
CA MET A 23 2.45 1.40 15.45
C MET A 23 2.86 2.10 16.75
N GLN A 24 3.97 1.67 17.37
CA GLN A 24 4.43 2.24 18.64
C GLN A 24 4.95 3.67 18.50
N ILE A 25 5.77 3.97 17.49
CA ILE A 25 6.21 5.34 17.22
C ILE A 25 5.01 6.22 16.83
N GLY A 26 4.08 5.69 16.03
CA GLY A 26 2.84 6.37 15.69
C GLY A 26 2.01 6.71 16.93
N ARG A 27 1.92 5.79 17.90
CA ARG A 27 1.29 6.03 19.21
C ARG A 27 1.97 7.20 19.93
N LEU A 28 3.30 7.17 20.08
CA LEU A 28 4.05 8.23 20.77
C LEU A 28 3.83 9.61 20.12
N LEU A 29 3.85 9.68 18.78
CA LEU A 29 3.58 10.93 18.05
C LEU A 29 2.16 11.45 18.29
N MET A 30 1.16 10.56 18.34
CA MET A 30 -0.22 10.93 18.63
C MET A 30 -0.41 11.34 20.11
N GLU A 31 0.22 10.64 21.04
CA GLU A 31 0.24 10.96 22.47
C GLU A 31 0.86 12.34 22.73
N GLU A 32 2.03 12.61 22.14
CA GLU A 32 2.69 13.91 22.24
C GLU A 32 1.80 15.04 21.68
N LEU A 33 1.21 14.82 20.49
CA LEU A 33 0.34 15.80 19.86
C LEU A 33 -0.86 16.15 20.76
N VAL A 34 -1.55 15.14 21.28
CA VAL A 34 -2.72 15.34 22.16
C VAL A 34 -2.28 16.03 23.45
N ASN A 35 -1.20 15.58 24.07
CA ASN A 35 -0.67 16.17 25.30
C ASN A 35 -0.35 17.66 25.11
N PHE A 36 0.34 18.04 24.03
CA PHE A 36 0.66 19.43 23.74
C PHE A 36 -0.57 20.29 23.46
N ILE A 37 -1.58 19.75 22.78
CA ILE A 37 -2.81 20.49 22.47
C ILE A 37 -3.69 20.66 23.71
N GLU A 38 -3.79 19.64 24.57
CA GLU A 38 -4.58 19.67 25.79
C GLU A 38 -3.96 20.54 26.90
N ARG A 39 -2.62 20.73 26.92
CA ARG A 39 -1.94 21.63 27.88
C ARG A 39 -2.43 23.08 27.78
N VAL A 40 -2.82 23.54 26.59
CA VAL A 40 -3.29 24.93 26.37
C VAL A 40 -4.60 24.91 25.56
N PRO A 41 -5.74 24.54 26.19
CA PRO A 41 -7.01 24.46 25.50
C PRO A 41 -7.45 25.86 25.08
N LYS A 42 -7.69 26.05 23.78
CA LYS A 42 -8.11 27.35 23.25
C LYS A 42 -9.55 27.64 23.67
N ALA A 43 -9.75 28.74 24.40
CA ALA A 43 -11.06 29.18 24.89
C ALA A 43 -12.06 29.52 23.77
N GLN A 44 -11.57 29.95 22.60
CA GLN A 44 -12.40 30.30 21.45
C GLN A 44 -11.98 29.52 20.21
N SER A 45 -12.96 29.04 19.44
CA SER A 45 -12.73 28.36 18.18
C SER A 45 -13.16 29.26 17.02
N ALA A 46 -12.20 29.57 16.16
CA ALA A 46 -12.47 30.25 14.90
C ALA A 46 -12.98 29.23 13.86
N SER A 47 -14.27 29.27 13.53
CA SER A 47 -14.90 28.43 12.50
C SER A 47 -15.44 29.23 11.32
N LEU A 48 -15.76 30.51 11.50
CA LEU A 48 -16.34 31.38 10.47
C LEU A 48 -15.47 31.47 9.21
N TRP A 49 -14.15 31.52 9.37
CA TRP A 49 -13.19 31.59 8.26
C TRP A 49 -13.24 30.40 7.30
N LYS A 50 -13.84 29.27 7.72
CA LYS A 50 -14.04 28.09 6.88
C LYS A 50 -15.17 28.26 5.85
N ASN A 51 -15.99 29.30 5.98
CA ASN A 51 -16.98 29.63 4.97
C ASN A 51 -16.27 29.97 3.65
N LYS A 52 -16.68 29.35 2.53
CA LYS A 52 -16.08 29.53 1.20
C LYS A 52 -16.00 31.00 0.79
N ASP A 53 -16.98 31.81 1.15
CA ASP A 53 -16.99 33.23 0.79
C ASP A 53 -15.92 34.02 1.56
N ILE A 54 -15.71 33.68 2.83
CA ILE A 54 -14.68 34.30 3.67
C ILE A 54 -13.30 33.78 3.27
N GLN A 55 -13.17 32.46 3.05
CA GLN A 55 -11.92 31.82 2.68
C GLN A 55 -11.27 32.46 1.44
N ARG A 56 -12.07 32.79 0.42
CA ARG A 56 -11.60 33.43 -0.82
C ARG A 56 -10.95 34.80 -0.59
N LEU A 57 -11.32 35.47 0.51
CA LEU A 57 -10.81 36.78 0.91
C LEU A 57 -9.56 36.67 1.82
N LEU A 58 -9.25 35.48 2.33
CA LEU A 58 -8.07 35.26 3.17
C LEU A 58 -6.79 35.31 2.33
N PRO A 59 -5.63 35.61 2.95
CA PRO A 59 -4.34 35.45 2.29
C PRO A 59 -3.98 33.98 2.08
N SER A 60 -3.07 33.72 1.14
CA SER A 60 -2.39 32.42 1.03
C SER A 60 -1.62 32.13 2.33
N PRO A 61 -1.55 30.87 2.82
CA PRO A 61 -2.02 29.64 2.18
C PRO A 61 -3.50 29.31 2.43
N LEU A 62 -4.21 30.05 3.28
CA LEU A 62 -5.61 29.73 3.65
C LEU A 62 -6.57 29.90 2.47
N LYS A 63 -6.30 30.86 1.59
CA LYS A 63 -7.04 31.05 0.33
C LYS A 63 -7.07 29.79 -0.54
N ASP A 64 -5.92 29.13 -0.62
CA ASP A 64 -5.66 28.01 -1.53
C ASP A 64 -5.90 26.64 -0.86
N ALA A 65 -6.31 26.65 0.42
CA ALA A 65 -6.55 25.45 1.20
C ALA A 65 -7.74 24.65 0.63
N VAL A 66 -7.52 23.35 0.43
CA VAL A 66 -8.50 22.44 -0.15
C VAL A 66 -9.39 21.83 0.95
N GLU A 67 -10.70 21.79 0.70
CA GLU A 67 -11.70 21.11 1.55
C GLU A 67 -11.67 21.52 3.04
N VAL A 68 -11.49 22.82 3.32
CA VAL A 68 -11.38 23.38 4.69
C VAL A 68 -12.58 23.01 5.59
N SER A 69 -13.77 22.86 5.00
CA SER A 69 -14.98 22.46 5.70
C SER A 69 -14.86 21.08 6.38
N THR A 70 -14.05 20.18 5.82
CA THR A 70 -13.82 18.83 6.34
C THR A 70 -12.79 18.78 7.48
N TRP A 71 -12.02 19.86 7.68
CA TRP A 71 -10.97 19.89 8.68
C TRP A 71 -11.54 19.72 10.08
N ARG A 72 -10.99 18.76 10.83
CA ARG A 72 -11.39 18.46 12.21
C ARG A 72 -10.45 19.12 13.22
N ARG A 73 -10.92 19.22 14.46
CA ARG A 73 -10.06 19.52 15.61
C ARG A 73 -9.24 18.27 15.95
N CYS A 74 -8.20 18.43 16.77
CA CYS A 74 -7.43 17.30 17.28
C CYS A 74 -8.35 16.27 17.93
N TYR A 75 -8.07 14.99 17.66
CA TYR A 75 -8.67 13.87 18.38
C TYR A 75 -8.20 13.83 19.83
N THR A 76 -8.90 13.04 20.64
CA THR A 76 -8.61 12.79 22.06
C THR A 76 -7.74 11.54 22.25
N MET A 77 -7.16 11.37 23.44
CA MET A 77 -6.44 10.13 23.77
C MET A 77 -7.33 8.87 23.73
N GLN A 78 -8.63 9.01 23.98
CA GLN A 78 -9.57 7.88 23.87
C GLN A 78 -9.69 7.40 22.42
N GLU A 79 -9.80 8.34 21.48
CA GLU A 79 -9.85 8.04 20.05
C GLU A 79 -8.52 7.46 19.54
N VAL A 80 -7.38 7.94 20.05
CA VAL A 80 -6.07 7.34 19.75
C VAL A 80 -6.04 5.87 20.18
N ASN A 81 -6.40 5.58 21.43
CA ASN A 81 -6.37 4.21 21.96
C ASN A 81 -7.35 3.29 21.24
N SER A 82 -8.56 3.77 20.93
CA SER A 82 -9.56 3.04 20.14
C SER A 82 -9.05 2.72 18.73
N ALA A 83 -8.47 3.70 18.04
CA ALA A 83 -7.95 3.54 16.69
C ALA A 83 -6.79 2.53 16.65
N LEU A 84 -5.87 2.62 17.62
CA LEU A 84 -4.73 1.70 17.72
C LEU A 84 -5.15 0.27 18.05
N SER A 85 -6.26 0.07 18.79
CA SER A 85 -6.79 -1.27 19.11
C SER A 85 -7.27 -2.05 17.87
N LYS A 86 -7.54 -1.36 16.76
CA LYS A 86 -7.96 -1.94 15.47
C LYS A 86 -6.78 -2.37 14.59
N ILE A 87 -5.54 -2.14 15.04
CA ILE A 87 -4.33 -2.47 14.31
C ILE A 87 -3.94 -3.93 14.57
N GLN A 88 -3.75 -4.68 13.50
CA GLN A 88 -3.09 -5.97 13.49
C GLN A 88 -1.63 -5.80 13.07
N LEU A 89 -0.74 -6.37 13.87
CA LEU A 89 0.69 -6.27 13.70
C LEU A 89 1.20 -7.26 12.66
N VAL A 90 2.16 -6.79 11.86
CA VAL A 90 2.72 -7.56 10.74
C VAL A 90 4.22 -7.38 10.69
N GLY A 91 4.95 -8.50 10.62
CA GLY A 91 6.40 -8.51 10.40
C GLY A 91 6.78 -8.31 8.93
N TYR A 92 8.02 -7.90 8.66
CA TYR A 92 8.52 -7.88 7.28
C TYR A 92 8.41 -9.25 6.61
N SER A 93 8.08 -9.24 5.32
CA SER A 93 7.89 -10.43 4.47
C SER A 93 6.77 -11.38 4.92
N GLN A 94 5.97 -11.00 5.93
CA GLN A 94 4.78 -11.75 6.31
C GLN A 94 3.70 -11.56 5.25
N LYS A 95 3.21 -12.68 4.71
CA LYS A 95 2.15 -12.71 3.71
C LYS A 95 0.78 -12.73 4.39
N ILE A 96 -0.01 -11.70 4.15
CA ILE A 96 -1.37 -11.57 4.66
C ILE A 96 -2.34 -11.84 3.51
N GLU A 97 -3.20 -12.83 3.66
CA GLU A 97 -4.23 -13.15 2.67
C GLU A 97 -5.52 -12.41 3.00
N LEU A 98 -5.95 -11.47 2.14
CA LEU A 98 -7.18 -10.70 2.32
C LEU A 98 -8.32 -11.33 1.51
N PHE A 99 -9.12 -12.16 2.18
CA PHE A 99 -10.34 -12.77 1.62
C PHE A 99 -10.12 -13.37 0.22
N GLY A 100 -9.00 -14.10 0.03
CA GLY A 100 -8.63 -14.76 -1.24
C GLY A 100 -8.44 -13.86 -2.45
N ALA A 101 -8.63 -12.54 -2.31
CA ALA A 101 -8.62 -11.59 -3.42
C ALA A 101 -7.20 -11.08 -3.68
N VAL A 102 -6.52 -10.68 -2.61
CA VAL A 102 -5.17 -10.13 -2.68
C VAL A 102 -4.34 -10.60 -1.49
N GLN A 103 -3.07 -10.81 -1.75
CA GLN A 103 -2.03 -11.00 -0.76
C GLN A 103 -1.29 -9.67 -0.53
N VAL A 104 -1.10 -9.32 0.73
CA VAL A 104 -0.39 -8.10 1.13
C VAL A 104 0.87 -8.47 1.90
N THR A 105 2.00 -7.86 1.55
CA THR A 105 3.31 -8.13 2.17
C THR A 105 4.06 -6.81 2.43
N PRO A 106 4.38 -6.47 3.70
CA PRO A 106 5.23 -5.33 3.99
C PRO A 106 6.71 -5.70 3.86
N LEU A 107 7.49 -4.79 3.33
CA LEU A 107 8.93 -4.90 3.13
C LEU A 107 9.63 -3.67 3.71
N SER A 108 10.89 -3.80 4.13
CA SER A 108 11.63 -2.64 4.63
C SER A 108 11.78 -1.57 3.54
N SER A 109 11.50 -0.31 3.90
CA SER A 109 11.74 0.84 3.02
C SER A 109 13.12 1.50 3.25
N GLY A 110 13.82 1.13 4.32
CA GLY A 110 15.14 1.68 4.66
C GLY A 110 15.17 3.13 5.13
N TYR A 111 14.02 3.77 5.36
CA TYR A 111 13.95 5.19 5.71
C TYR A 111 13.93 5.45 7.23
N ALA A 112 13.09 4.76 7.97
CA ALA A 112 12.92 4.93 9.41
C ALA A 112 12.63 3.58 10.08
N LEU A 113 12.72 3.54 11.40
CA LEU A 113 12.45 2.34 12.18
C LEU A 113 11.01 1.82 11.93
N GLY A 114 10.90 0.62 11.35
CA GLY A 114 9.63 -0.01 10.98
C GLY A 114 9.00 0.49 9.68
N SER A 115 9.60 1.46 8.96
CA SER A 115 9.01 2.01 7.74
C SER A 115 8.95 0.96 6.63
N SER A 116 7.80 0.87 5.96
CA SER A 116 7.51 -0.22 5.02
C SER A 116 7.06 0.24 3.64
N ASN A 117 7.49 -0.51 2.64
CA ASN A 117 6.89 -0.55 1.30
C ASN A 117 5.96 -1.76 1.24
N TRP A 118 4.77 -1.57 0.68
CA TRP A 118 3.73 -2.61 0.69
C TRP A 118 3.54 -3.19 -0.71
N ILE A 119 3.66 -4.51 -0.82
CA ILE A 119 3.30 -5.24 -2.03
C ILE A 119 1.88 -5.74 -1.88
N ILE A 120 1.02 -5.37 -2.82
CA ILE A 120 -0.38 -5.81 -2.91
C ILE A 120 -0.49 -6.61 -4.20
N GLN A 121 -0.69 -7.91 -4.09
CA GLN A 121 -0.60 -8.84 -5.20
C GLN A 121 -1.88 -9.68 -5.30
N SER A 122 -2.53 -9.65 -6.46
CA SER A 122 -3.54 -10.63 -6.85
C SER A 122 -2.87 -11.84 -7.52
N HIS A 123 -3.66 -12.74 -8.09
CA HIS A 123 -3.13 -13.84 -8.90
C HIS A 123 -2.45 -13.40 -10.20
N TYR A 124 -2.81 -12.23 -10.74
CA TYR A 124 -2.39 -11.76 -12.07
C TYR A 124 -1.76 -10.38 -12.06
N GLU A 125 -1.98 -9.58 -11.02
CA GLU A 125 -1.51 -8.21 -10.91
C GLU A 125 -0.72 -8.00 -9.62
N LYS A 126 0.30 -7.15 -9.70
CA LYS A 126 1.17 -6.77 -8.60
C LYS A 126 1.29 -5.25 -8.53
N VAL A 127 0.90 -4.70 -7.39
CA VAL A 127 1.03 -3.29 -7.05
C VAL A 127 2.08 -3.13 -5.96
N SER A 128 3.09 -2.32 -6.23
CA SER A 128 4.11 -1.94 -5.25
C SER A 128 3.86 -0.53 -4.77
N TYR A 129 3.51 -0.36 -3.50
CA TYR A 129 3.36 0.93 -2.85
C TYR A 129 4.66 1.32 -2.15
N VAL A 130 5.40 2.23 -2.78
CA VAL A 130 6.66 2.78 -2.28
C VAL A 130 6.38 4.07 -1.50
N SER A 131 6.48 3.95 -0.17
CA SER A 131 6.30 5.05 0.77
C SER A 131 7.60 5.87 0.90
N GLY A 132 7.80 6.56 2.04
CA GLY A 132 9.09 7.15 2.36
C GLY A 132 10.16 6.05 2.43
N SER A 133 11.08 6.05 1.47
CA SER A 133 12.14 5.06 1.32
C SER A 133 13.50 5.74 1.27
N SER A 134 14.56 5.01 1.64
CA SER A 134 15.95 5.49 1.51
C SER A 134 16.87 4.37 1.02
N LEU A 135 17.89 4.76 0.25
CA LEU A 135 19.02 3.90 -0.11
C LEU A 135 20.29 4.26 0.69
N LEU A 136 20.21 5.28 1.56
CA LEU A 136 21.31 5.63 2.45
C LEU A 136 21.36 4.62 3.59
N THR A 137 22.58 4.27 4.01
CA THR A 137 22.80 3.34 5.12
C THR A 137 22.81 4.11 6.44
N THR A 138 21.63 4.29 7.04
CA THR A 138 21.48 4.84 8.40
C THR A 138 21.16 3.72 9.39
N HIS A 139 20.32 3.95 10.40
CA HIS A 139 19.96 2.95 11.40
C HIS A 139 18.98 1.83 10.98
N PRO A 140 17.98 2.00 10.09
CA PRO A 140 16.97 0.98 9.82
C PRO A 140 17.50 -0.13 8.91
N GLN A 141 16.78 -1.27 8.85
CA GLN A 141 17.07 -2.34 7.89
C GLN A 141 17.04 -1.78 6.45
N PRO A 142 18.03 -2.08 5.59
CA PRO A 142 18.06 -1.59 4.21
C PRO A 142 16.80 -1.91 3.40
N MET A 143 16.51 -1.06 2.41
CA MET A 143 15.36 -1.22 1.51
C MET A 143 15.44 -2.52 0.71
N ASP A 144 14.36 -3.29 0.67
CA ASP A 144 14.23 -4.45 -0.22
C ASP A 144 13.76 -3.99 -1.62
N GLN A 145 14.73 -3.92 -2.54
CA GLN A 145 14.49 -3.53 -3.94
C GLN A 145 14.13 -4.73 -4.82
N ALA A 146 14.58 -5.94 -4.48
CA ALA A 146 14.42 -7.12 -5.32
C ALA A 146 12.94 -7.50 -5.45
N SER A 147 12.20 -7.39 -4.34
CA SER A 147 10.77 -7.67 -4.29
C SER A 147 9.91 -6.66 -5.05
N LEU A 148 10.46 -5.51 -5.49
CA LEU A 148 9.73 -4.53 -6.32
C LEU A 148 9.71 -4.92 -7.81
N LYS A 149 10.61 -5.80 -8.26
CA LYS A 149 10.70 -6.21 -9.68
C LYS A 149 9.39 -6.83 -10.17
N ASN A 150 9.12 -6.69 -11.46
CA ASN A 150 7.92 -7.20 -12.12
C ASN A 150 6.60 -6.64 -11.54
N SER A 151 6.59 -5.38 -11.11
CA SER A 151 5.36 -4.72 -10.66
C SER A 151 4.59 -4.17 -11.87
N ASP A 152 3.29 -4.44 -11.93
CA ASP A 152 2.42 -3.85 -12.95
C ASP A 152 2.21 -2.37 -12.69
N VAL A 153 2.05 -2.00 -11.42
CA VAL A 153 1.95 -0.60 -10.98
C VAL A 153 2.88 -0.37 -9.80
N LEU A 154 3.74 0.65 -9.92
CA LEU A 154 4.55 1.16 -8.81
C LEU A 154 4.03 2.55 -8.41
N VAL A 155 3.45 2.63 -7.21
CA VAL A 155 2.96 3.89 -6.63
C VAL A 155 4.06 4.50 -5.77
N LEU A 156 4.50 5.71 -6.10
CA LEU A 156 5.60 6.41 -5.44
C LEU A 156 5.08 7.67 -4.76
N THR A 157 5.18 7.75 -3.42
CA THR A 157 4.52 8.83 -2.66
C THR A 157 5.43 9.66 -1.76
N GLY A 158 6.68 9.24 -1.52
CA GLY A 158 7.53 9.84 -0.49
C GLY A 158 8.96 10.15 -0.95
N LEU A 159 9.12 11.16 -1.81
CA LEU A 159 10.43 11.68 -2.21
C LEU A 159 10.91 12.80 -1.30
N THR A 160 12.20 13.11 -1.39
CA THR A 160 12.75 14.26 -0.68
C THR A 160 12.10 15.56 -1.13
N GLN A 161 11.82 16.43 -0.17
CA GLN A 161 11.26 17.76 -0.44
C GLN A 161 12.33 18.78 -0.84
N ILE A 162 13.62 18.47 -0.60
CA ILE A 162 14.73 19.41 -0.77
C ILE A 162 15.86 18.70 -1.51
N PRO A 163 15.66 18.38 -2.80
CA PRO A 163 16.56 17.49 -3.55
C PRO A 163 17.95 18.09 -3.82
N THR A 164 18.15 19.38 -3.55
CA THR A 164 19.44 20.06 -3.67
C THR A 164 20.28 19.97 -2.39
N ALA A 165 19.68 19.60 -1.25
CA ALA A 165 20.39 19.46 0.01
C ALA A 165 21.00 18.06 0.11
N ASN A 166 22.30 17.99 0.39
CA ASN A 166 22.96 16.73 0.71
C ASN A 166 22.86 16.48 2.22
N PRO A 167 22.25 15.37 2.69
CA PRO A 167 22.10 15.07 4.12
C PRO A 167 23.42 15.14 4.91
N ASP A 168 24.51 14.58 4.38
CA ASP A 168 25.81 14.58 5.07
C ASP A 168 26.35 16.01 5.24
N GLY A 169 26.20 16.82 4.19
CA GLY A 169 26.59 18.24 4.21
C GLY A 169 25.76 19.04 5.22
N MET A 170 24.44 18.79 5.27
CA MET A 170 23.53 19.45 6.21
C MET A 170 23.80 19.05 7.67
N VAL A 171 24.17 17.79 7.93
CA VAL A 171 24.63 17.35 9.26
C VAL A 171 25.95 18.05 9.64
N GLY A 172 26.89 18.19 8.70
CA GLY A 172 28.13 18.92 8.92
C GLY A 172 27.91 20.41 9.25
N GLU A 173 26.99 21.06 8.54
CA GLU A 173 26.58 22.43 8.80
C GLU A 173 25.87 22.58 10.15
N PHE A 174 24.97 21.64 10.49
CA PHE A 174 24.33 21.57 11.80
C PHE A 174 25.37 21.51 12.93
N CYS A 175 26.31 20.57 12.87
CA CYS A 175 27.35 20.37 13.88
C CYS A 175 28.24 21.62 14.03
N SER A 176 28.64 22.23 12.90
CA SER A 176 29.50 23.42 12.88
C SER A 176 28.81 24.63 13.52
N ASN A 177 27.55 24.87 13.19
CA ASN A 177 26.77 25.98 13.74
C ASN A 177 26.41 25.76 15.22
N LEU A 178 26.12 24.52 15.61
CA LEU A 178 25.93 24.14 17.01
C LEU A 178 27.19 24.45 17.81
N ALA A 179 28.37 23.96 17.37
CA ALA A 179 29.64 24.20 18.03
C ALA A 179 29.98 25.69 18.15
N LEU A 180 29.78 26.46 17.08
CA LEU A 180 30.01 27.91 17.09
C LEU A 180 29.11 28.62 18.11
N THR A 181 27.85 28.22 18.20
CA THR A 181 26.89 28.84 19.13
C THR A 181 27.27 28.58 20.58
N VAL A 182 27.54 27.32 20.94
CA VAL A 182 27.84 26.95 22.33
C VAL A 182 29.21 27.47 22.79
N ARG A 183 30.21 27.56 21.89
CA ARG A 183 31.51 28.17 22.19
C ARG A 183 31.41 29.66 22.50
N ASN A 184 30.42 30.35 21.93
CA ASN A 184 30.13 31.75 22.21
C ASN A 184 29.25 31.94 23.46
N GLY A 185 28.98 30.87 24.23
CA GLY A 185 28.15 30.92 25.44
C GLY A 185 26.64 30.97 25.16
N GLY A 186 26.22 30.74 23.92
CA GLY A 186 24.81 30.70 23.53
C GLY A 186 24.17 29.32 23.65
N ASN A 187 22.83 29.29 23.63
CA ASN A 187 22.05 28.06 23.61
C ASN A 187 21.60 27.70 22.19
N VAL A 188 21.49 26.40 21.93
CA VAL A 188 20.99 25.87 20.65
C VAL A 188 19.63 25.22 20.87
N LEU A 189 18.62 25.68 20.13
CA LEU A 189 17.29 25.10 20.10
C LEU A 189 17.11 24.31 18.81
N VAL A 190 16.71 23.05 18.91
CA VAL A 190 16.45 22.17 17.77
C VAL A 190 14.98 21.70 17.82
N PRO A 191 14.09 22.34 17.04
CA PRO A 191 12.71 21.90 16.88
C PRO A 191 12.69 20.59 16.08
N CYS A 192 12.40 19.46 16.73
CA CYS A 192 12.42 18.13 16.09
C CYS A 192 11.26 17.26 16.54
N TYR A 193 10.99 16.19 15.78
CA TYR A 193 10.08 15.12 16.23
C TYR A 193 10.74 14.25 17.31
N PRO A 194 9.94 13.57 18.16
CA PRO A 194 10.48 12.75 19.23
C PRO A 194 11.13 11.45 18.73
N SER A 195 10.99 11.10 17.46
CA SER A 195 11.53 9.87 16.85
C SER A 195 11.89 10.10 15.38
N GLY A 196 12.74 9.24 14.81
CA GLY A 196 13.19 9.32 13.41
C GLY A 196 14.62 9.85 13.28
N VAL A 197 14.80 10.91 12.50
CA VAL A 197 16.12 11.50 12.18
C VAL A 197 16.92 11.89 13.43
N ILE A 198 16.24 12.18 14.53
CA ILE A 198 16.88 12.48 15.83
C ILE A 198 17.83 11.38 16.29
N TYR A 199 17.56 10.10 15.97
CA TYR A 199 18.45 9.00 16.36
C TYR A 199 19.80 9.06 15.64
N ASP A 200 19.78 9.32 14.34
CA ASP A 200 20.98 9.49 13.53
C ASP A 200 21.73 10.76 13.94
N LEU A 201 20.99 11.84 14.24
CA LEU A 201 21.56 13.11 14.69
C LEU A 201 22.30 12.96 16.02
N LEU A 202 21.71 12.26 17.00
CA LEU A 202 22.35 11.98 18.29
C LEU A 202 23.61 11.11 18.13
N GLU A 203 23.61 10.18 17.18
CA GLU A 203 24.79 9.35 16.85
C GLU A 203 25.91 10.17 16.21
N CYS A 204 25.59 11.06 15.27
CA CYS A 204 26.57 12.00 14.70
C CYS A 204 27.12 12.95 15.78
N LEU A 205 26.25 13.46 16.66
CA LEU A 205 26.66 14.36 17.73
C LEU A 205 27.55 13.68 18.76
N TYR A 206 27.25 12.43 19.13
CA TYR A 206 28.08 11.64 20.04
C TYR A 206 29.55 11.62 19.58
N GLN A 207 29.79 11.38 18.29
CA GLN A 207 31.14 11.37 17.72
C GLN A 207 31.75 12.78 17.63
N TYR A 208 30.92 13.78 17.31
CA TYR A 208 31.39 15.13 17.07
C TYR A 208 31.78 15.90 18.35
N ILE A 209 31.01 15.78 19.44
CA ILE A 209 31.19 16.56 20.68
C ILE A 209 32.59 16.39 21.27
N ASP A 210 33.05 15.14 21.35
CA ASP A 210 34.33 14.83 22.00
C ASP A 210 35.49 15.33 21.12
N SER A 211 35.39 15.22 19.80
CA SER A 211 36.38 15.80 18.88
C SER A 211 36.37 17.34 18.89
N ALA A 212 35.23 17.97 19.16
CA ALA A 212 35.07 19.42 19.22
C ALA A 212 35.44 20.04 20.57
N GLY A 213 35.80 19.23 21.57
CA GLY A 213 36.10 19.69 22.93
C GLY A 213 34.87 20.23 23.67
N LEU A 214 33.67 19.73 23.34
CA LEU A 214 32.38 20.21 23.87
C LEU A 214 31.79 19.25 24.91
N SER A 215 32.58 18.35 25.49
CA SER A 215 32.10 17.28 26.38
C SER A 215 31.38 17.76 27.65
N ASN A 216 31.53 19.03 28.03
CA ASN A 216 30.84 19.65 29.18
C ASN A 216 29.47 20.25 28.83
N ILE A 217 29.09 20.30 27.55
CA ILE A 217 27.83 20.91 27.11
C ILE A 217 26.70 19.89 27.30
N PRO A 218 25.68 20.17 28.14
CA PRO A 218 24.56 19.26 28.35
C PRO A 218 23.60 19.31 27.17
N PHE A 219 23.08 18.14 26.82
CA PHE A 219 21.97 17.98 25.89
C PHE A 219 20.70 17.65 26.64
N TYR A 220 19.61 18.34 26.27
CA TYR A 220 18.30 18.12 26.83
C TYR A 220 17.35 17.65 25.73
N PHE A 221 16.67 16.53 25.95
CA PHE A 221 15.60 16.07 25.09
C PHE A 221 14.26 16.15 25.81
N ILE A 222 13.45 17.14 25.42
CA ILE A 222 12.22 17.50 26.13
C ILE A 222 11.02 17.08 25.28
N SER A 223 10.33 16.05 25.76
CA SER A 223 9.09 15.54 25.16
C SER A 223 8.41 14.62 26.17
N PRO A 224 7.07 14.65 26.29
CA PRO A 224 6.33 13.74 27.18
C PRO A 224 6.58 12.25 26.87
N VAL A 225 7.06 11.95 25.66
CA VAL A 225 7.34 10.59 25.17
C VAL A 225 8.83 10.33 24.96
N ALA A 226 9.72 11.22 25.41
CA ALA A 226 11.16 11.13 25.16
C ALA A 226 11.77 9.80 25.65
N ASN A 227 11.47 9.40 26.90
CA ASN A 227 12.00 8.16 27.48
C ASN A 227 11.56 6.94 26.66
N SER A 228 10.27 6.81 26.42
CA SER A 228 9.70 5.69 25.65
C SER A 228 10.24 5.63 24.22
N SER A 229 10.43 6.78 23.57
CA SER A 229 11.01 6.85 22.22
C SER A 229 12.44 6.30 22.19
N LEU A 230 13.29 6.75 23.12
CA LEU A 230 14.67 6.29 23.25
C LEU A 230 14.73 4.79 23.59
N GLU A 231 13.91 4.31 24.52
CA GLU A 231 13.84 2.89 24.88
C GLU A 231 13.39 2.02 23.70
N PHE A 232 12.34 2.42 22.96
CA PHE A 232 11.87 1.69 21.79
C PHE A 232 12.92 1.57 20.70
N SER A 233 13.76 2.59 20.52
CA SER A 233 14.88 2.50 19.57
C SER A 233 15.88 1.39 19.94
N GLN A 234 16.05 1.11 21.23
CA GLN A 234 16.93 0.04 21.71
C GLN A 234 16.23 -1.33 21.67
N ILE A 235 14.92 -1.37 21.92
CA ILE A 235 14.13 -2.60 21.97
C ILE A 235 13.93 -3.21 20.58
N PHE A 236 13.58 -2.40 19.56
CA PHE A 236 13.28 -2.88 18.20
C PHE A 236 14.53 -3.13 17.35
N ALA A 237 15.55 -3.74 17.95
CA ALA A 237 16.83 -3.94 17.29
C ALA A 237 16.73 -4.85 16.05
N GLU A 238 15.78 -5.78 16.03
CA GLU A 238 15.53 -6.68 14.90
C GLU A 238 15.07 -5.96 13.62
N TRP A 239 14.67 -4.69 13.71
CA TRP A 239 14.26 -3.84 12.59
C TRP A 239 15.39 -2.92 12.09
N LEU A 240 16.58 -3.00 12.70
CA LEU A 240 17.74 -2.17 12.37
C LEU A 240 18.63 -2.79 11.30
N CYS A 241 19.65 -2.07 10.84
CA CYS A 241 20.67 -2.61 9.95
C CYS A 241 21.53 -3.69 10.64
N HIS A 242 22.13 -4.57 9.85
CA HIS A 242 22.92 -5.71 10.36
C HIS A 242 24.02 -5.30 11.35
N ASN A 243 24.67 -4.15 11.13
CA ASN A 243 25.71 -3.64 12.03
C ASN A 243 25.16 -3.34 13.43
N LYS A 244 23.96 -2.77 13.54
CA LYS A 244 23.30 -2.48 14.82
C LYS A 244 22.71 -3.73 15.45
N GLN A 245 22.12 -4.62 14.64
CA GLN A 245 21.68 -5.94 15.12
C GLN A 245 22.84 -6.72 15.76
N SER A 246 24.03 -6.66 15.15
CA SER A 246 25.22 -7.37 15.63
C SER A 246 25.65 -6.95 17.04
N LYS A 247 25.46 -5.68 17.41
CA LYS A 247 25.77 -5.16 18.75
C LYS A 247 24.93 -5.81 19.84
N VAL A 248 23.67 -6.13 19.55
CA VAL A 248 22.77 -6.76 20.51
C VAL A 248 23.21 -8.18 20.86
N TYR A 249 23.87 -8.89 19.94
CA TYR A 249 24.49 -10.18 20.26
C TYR A 249 25.72 -10.06 21.17
N LEU A 250 26.32 -8.86 21.29
CA LEU A 250 27.48 -8.54 22.14
C LEU A 250 27.09 -7.80 23.43
N PRO A 251 25.86 -8.01 23.93
CA PRO A 251 25.18 -7.13 24.90
C PRO A 251 25.46 -5.62 24.83
N GLU A 252 25.73 -5.08 23.63
CA GLU A 252 25.99 -3.65 23.44
C GLU A 252 24.73 -2.93 22.92
N PRO A 253 24.47 -1.68 23.37
CA PRO A 253 23.33 -0.92 22.90
C PRO A 253 23.47 -0.58 21.39
N PRO A 254 22.44 -0.83 20.56
CA PRO A 254 22.51 -0.55 19.12
C PRO A 254 22.68 0.94 18.80
N PHE A 255 22.22 1.83 19.69
CA PHE A 255 22.41 3.28 19.56
C PHE A 255 23.26 3.88 20.68
N PRO A 256 24.21 4.77 20.36
CA PRO A 256 25.15 5.35 21.32
C PRO A 256 24.51 6.33 22.30
N HIS A 257 23.30 6.82 22.02
CA HIS A 257 22.61 7.71 22.97
C HIS A 257 22.30 7.02 24.31
N ALA A 258 22.29 5.69 24.39
CA ALA A 258 22.22 4.97 25.67
C ALA A 258 23.41 5.34 26.58
N GLU A 259 24.61 5.45 26.02
CA GLU A 259 25.80 5.85 26.77
C GLU A 259 25.77 7.35 27.13
N LEU A 260 25.26 8.20 26.23
CA LEU A 260 25.04 9.61 26.56
C LEU A 260 24.12 9.81 27.76
N ILE A 261 23.09 8.96 27.89
CA ILE A 261 22.17 8.98 29.03
C ILE A 261 22.89 8.50 30.29
N GLN A 262 23.60 7.36 30.22
CA GLN A 262 24.35 6.81 31.36
C GLN A 262 25.41 7.78 31.89
N THR A 263 26.07 8.53 31.00
CA THR A 263 27.11 9.51 31.33
C THR A 263 26.54 10.89 31.69
N ASN A 264 25.21 11.06 31.77
CA ASN A 264 24.51 12.33 32.02
C ASN A 264 24.83 13.46 31.01
N LYS A 265 25.35 13.12 29.82
CA LYS A 265 25.56 14.06 28.72
C LYS A 265 24.24 14.37 28.00
N LEU A 266 23.38 13.37 27.82
CA LEU A 266 22.02 13.50 27.32
C LEU A 266 21.02 13.25 28.44
N LYS A 267 20.29 14.30 28.83
CA LYS A 267 19.22 14.21 29.81
C LYS A 267 17.88 14.37 29.11
N HIS A 268 16.88 13.61 29.49
CA HIS A 268 15.55 13.68 28.90
C HIS A 268 14.50 14.00 29.96
N TYR A 269 13.51 14.80 29.60
CA TYR A 269 12.45 15.24 30.52
C TYR A 269 11.09 15.25 29.80
N PRO A 270 9.99 14.92 30.51
CA PRO A 270 8.66 14.93 29.91
C PRO A 270 8.11 16.33 29.63
N SER A 271 8.65 17.34 30.32
CA SER A 271 8.22 18.73 30.22
C SER A 271 9.33 19.66 30.73
N ILE A 272 9.23 20.93 30.38
CA ILE A 272 9.98 22.04 31.00
C ILE A 272 9.62 22.26 32.48
N HIS A 273 8.46 21.78 32.92
CA HIS A 273 8.01 21.89 34.31
C HIS A 273 8.54 20.72 35.15
N GLY A 274 8.95 21.01 36.39
CA GLY A 274 9.45 20.00 37.33
C GLY A 274 10.98 19.84 37.27
N ASP A 275 11.44 18.60 37.18
CA ASP A 275 12.85 18.23 37.38
C ASP A 275 13.82 18.93 36.42
N PHE A 276 13.38 19.25 35.21
CA PHE A 276 14.17 20.01 34.24
C PHE A 276 14.68 21.33 34.82
N SER A 277 13.86 22.04 35.61
CA SER A 277 14.21 23.36 36.16
C SER A 277 15.37 23.30 37.15
N ASN A 278 15.56 22.17 37.84
CA ASN A 278 16.66 21.98 38.81
C ASN A 278 17.99 21.69 38.11
N ASP A 279 17.92 21.03 36.95
CA ASP A 279 19.09 20.55 36.21
C ASP A 279 19.50 21.48 35.06
N PHE A 280 18.63 22.41 34.67
CA PHE A 280 18.84 23.32 33.55
C PHE A 280 20.10 24.17 33.72
N ARG A 281 20.99 24.11 32.72
CA ARG A 281 22.27 24.84 32.67
C ARG A 281 22.48 25.40 31.29
N GLN A 282 23.16 26.54 31.21
CA GLN A 282 23.55 27.20 29.95
C GLN A 282 25.07 27.41 29.93
N PRO A 283 25.74 27.32 28.76
CA PRO A 283 25.19 27.01 27.44
C PRO A 283 24.73 25.54 27.31
N CYS A 284 23.69 25.29 26.52
CA CYS A 284 23.16 23.95 26.28
C CYS A 284 22.57 23.76 24.87
N VAL A 285 22.26 22.51 24.55
CA VAL A 285 21.49 22.14 23.35
C VAL A 285 20.17 21.50 23.80
N VAL A 286 19.05 22.02 23.31
CA VAL A 286 17.71 21.51 23.61
C VAL A 286 17.05 20.99 22.34
N PHE A 287 16.74 19.70 22.34
CA PHE A 287 15.86 19.03 21.37
C PHE A 287 14.46 19.02 21.96
N THR A 288 13.50 19.61 21.27
CA THR A 288 12.12 19.65 21.77
C THR A 288 11.12 19.73 20.63
N GLY A 289 9.99 19.05 20.80
CA GLY A 289 8.84 19.20 19.92
C GLY A 289 8.19 20.59 20.07
N HIS A 290 7.56 21.15 19.03
CA HIS A 290 7.29 20.57 17.71
C HIS A 290 7.86 21.43 16.55
N PRO A 291 8.36 20.85 15.44
CA PRO A 291 8.97 21.59 14.31
C PRO A 291 8.14 22.76 13.75
N SER A 292 6.81 22.68 13.85
CA SER A 292 5.89 23.75 13.43
C SER A 292 6.00 25.06 14.22
N LEU A 293 6.60 25.04 15.43
CA LEU A 293 6.60 26.15 16.38
C LEU A 293 5.21 26.70 16.73
N ARG A 294 4.18 25.85 16.77
CA ARG A 294 2.79 26.24 17.13
C ARG A 294 2.30 25.63 18.43
N PHE A 295 2.93 24.54 18.87
CA PHE A 295 2.63 23.82 20.09
C PHE A 295 3.88 23.07 20.54
N GLY A 296 3.82 22.52 21.75
CA GLY A 296 4.96 21.92 22.42
C GLY A 296 5.84 22.95 23.13
N ASP A 297 6.81 22.43 23.87
CA ASP A 297 7.66 23.23 24.77
C ASP A 297 8.64 24.12 23.99
N VAL A 298 8.84 23.87 22.68
CA VAL A 298 9.61 24.74 21.79
C VAL A 298 9.12 26.19 21.77
N VAL A 299 7.80 26.42 21.90
CA VAL A 299 7.21 27.76 21.90
C VAL A 299 7.72 28.57 23.10
N HIS A 300 7.85 27.92 24.25
CA HIS A 300 8.39 28.56 25.45
C HIS A 300 9.85 28.96 25.27
N PHE A 301 10.68 28.09 24.68
CA PHE A 301 12.07 28.43 24.39
C PHE A 301 12.22 29.52 23.35
N MET A 302 11.36 29.58 22.33
CA MET A 302 11.35 30.68 21.35
C MET A 302 11.12 32.03 22.04
N GLU A 303 10.17 32.11 22.98
CA GLU A 303 9.92 33.33 23.76
C GLU A 303 11.08 33.68 24.70
N LEU A 304 11.69 32.66 25.34
CA LEU A 304 12.78 32.84 26.29
C LEU A 304 14.10 33.25 25.61
N TRP A 305 14.42 32.64 24.47
CA TRP A 305 15.73 32.76 23.81
C TRP A 305 15.72 33.70 22.61
N GLY A 306 14.55 34.03 22.06
CA GLY A 306 14.39 34.79 20.83
C GLY A 306 14.98 36.20 20.84
N LYS A 307 15.10 36.81 22.03
CA LYS A 307 15.62 38.18 22.20
C LYS A 307 17.14 38.27 22.25
N SER A 308 17.86 37.15 22.28
CA SER A 308 19.32 37.13 22.38
C SER A 308 19.96 36.61 21.09
N SER A 309 20.87 37.40 20.52
CA SER A 309 21.67 37.01 19.35
C SER A 309 22.77 36.00 19.66
N LEU A 310 22.95 35.64 20.94
CA LEU A 310 23.82 34.54 21.35
C LEU A 310 23.19 33.19 21.04
N ASN A 311 21.86 33.09 21.08
CA ASN A 311 21.16 31.83 20.88
C ASN A 311 20.92 31.57 19.38
N THR A 312 20.76 30.29 19.06
CA THR A 312 20.51 29.82 17.68
C THR A 312 19.37 28.81 17.66
N VAL A 313 18.42 28.96 16.75
CA VAL A 313 17.42 27.93 16.41
C VAL A 313 17.86 27.25 15.12
N ILE A 314 17.98 25.92 15.14
CA ILE A 314 18.39 25.12 13.99
C ILE A 314 17.25 24.17 13.63
N PHE A 315 16.69 24.36 12.44
CA PHE A 315 15.63 23.52 11.89
C PHE A 315 16.23 22.37 11.09
N THR A 316 15.82 21.14 11.42
CA THR A 316 16.29 19.92 10.76
C THR A 316 15.21 19.26 9.90
N GLU A 317 13.93 19.52 10.18
CA GLU A 317 12.81 18.88 9.48
C GLU A 317 12.41 19.66 8.22
N PRO A 318 12.27 19.00 7.05
CA PRO A 318 11.87 19.66 5.80
C PRO A 318 10.36 19.90 5.71
N ASP A 319 9.55 19.19 6.50
CA ASP A 319 8.08 19.16 6.38
C ASP A 319 7.39 20.51 6.66
N PHE A 320 8.11 21.45 7.28
CA PHE A 320 7.61 22.79 7.60
C PHE A 320 8.52 23.86 7.00
N SER A 321 7.91 24.86 6.37
CA SER A 321 8.65 26.08 6.01
C SER A 321 9.13 26.80 7.27
N TYR A 322 10.44 26.82 7.49
CA TYR A 322 11.03 27.46 8.67
C TYR A 322 10.70 28.96 8.71
N LEU A 323 10.57 29.62 7.56
CA LEU A 323 10.17 31.04 7.47
C LEU A 323 8.75 31.26 7.97
N GLU A 324 7.80 30.39 7.55
CA GLU A 324 6.42 30.47 8.03
C GLU A 324 6.31 30.12 9.52
N ALA A 325 7.07 29.12 9.98
CA ALA A 325 7.14 28.75 11.39
C ALA A 325 7.60 29.93 12.25
N LEU A 326 8.63 30.65 11.81
CA LEU A 326 9.22 31.82 12.49
C LEU A 326 8.40 33.10 12.39
N ALA A 327 7.46 33.21 11.44
CA ALA A 327 6.75 34.46 11.17
C ALA A 327 6.11 35.13 12.42
N PRO A 328 5.48 34.41 13.37
CA PRO A 328 4.91 35.04 14.57
C PRO A 328 5.93 35.53 15.59
N TYR A 329 7.18 35.09 15.51
CA TYR A 329 8.25 35.47 16.44
C TYR A 329 9.09 36.65 15.93
N GLN A 330 8.73 37.23 14.78
CA GLN A 330 9.41 38.40 14.24
C GLN A 330 8.97 39.69 14.95
N PRO A 331 9.89 40.65 15.21
CA PRO A 331 11.33 40.60 14.92
C PRO A 331 12.10 39.69 15.89
N LEU A 332 13.01 38.87 15.36
CA LEU A 332 13.78 37.88 16.12
C LEU A 332 15.27 38.21 16.11
N ALA A 333 15.90 38.30 17.29
CA ALA A 333 17.34 38.54 17.42
C ALA A 333 18.17 37.24 17.41
N MET A 334 17.55 36.14 17.84
CA MET A 334 18.11 34.79 17.79
C MET A 334 18.46 34.39 16.35
N LYS A 335 19.64 33.78 16.18
CA LYS A 335 20.11 33.32 14.87
C LYS A 335 19.23 32.16 14.40
N CYS A 336 18.83 32.18 13.13
CA CYS A 336 18.00 31.15 12.53
C CYS A 336 18.79 30.43 11.46
N ILE A 337 18.86 29.10 11.57
CA ILE A 337 19.63 28.26 10.66
C ILE A 337 18.72 27.13 10.17
N TYR A 338 18.80 26.85 8.88
CA TYR A 338 18.02 25.82 8.22
C TYR A 338 18.96 24.75 7.66
N CYS A 339 19.01 23.60 8.31
CA CYS A 339 19.82 22.45 7.93
C CYS A 339 18.90 21.24 7.73
N PRO A 340 18.10 21.20 6.64
CA PRO A 340 17.14 20.11 6.44
C PRO A 340 17.84 18.77 6.24
N ILE A 341 17.53 17.80 7.10
CA ILE A 341 18.09 16.44 7.04
C ILE A 341 16.98 15.52 6.54
N ASP A 342 16.95 15.29 5.23
CA ASP A 342 15.98 14.42 4.58
C ASP A 342 16.69 13.29 3.84
N THR A 343 16.58 12.08 4.38
CA THR A 343 17.23 10.89 3.83
C THR A 343 16.36 10.15 2.81
N ARG A 344 15.16 10.66 2.48
CA ARG A 344 14.28 10.03 1.48
C ARG A 344 14.95 9.99 0.09
N LEU A 345 14.46 9.08 -0.75
CA LEU A 345 14.87 8.96 -2.14
C LEU A 345 14.81 10.32 -2.86
N ASN A 346 15.90 10.69 -3.52
CA ASN A 346 15.95 11.81 -4.46
C ASN A 346 15.63 11.37 -5.90
N PHE A 347 15.33 12.32 -6.78
CA PHE A 347 14.94 12.06 -8.16
C PHE A 347 15.97 11.24 -8.96
N ILE A 348 17.27 11.43 -8.67
CA ILE A 348 18.35 10.68 -9.32
C ILE A 348 18.34 9.21 -8.86
N GLN A 349 18.16 8.96 -7.56
CA GLN A 349 18.05 7.62 -7.00
C GLN A 349 16.79 6.91 -7.50
N VAL A 350 15.65 7.61 -7.55
CA VAL A 350 14.41 7.07 -8.14
C VAL A 350 14.61 6.69 -9.59
N SER A 351 15.25 7.54 -10.38
CA SER A 351 15.52 7.25 -11.79
C SER A 351 16.37 5.98 -11.98
N LYS A 352 17.33 5.73 -11.06
CA LYS A 352 18.11 4.48 -11.05
C LYS A 352 17.25 3.29 -10.61
N LEU A 353 16.47 3.45 -9.54
CA LEU A 353 15.57 2.42 -9.03
C LEU A 353 14.55 1.97 -10.09
N LEU A 354 13.92 2.91 -10.80
CA LEU A 354 12.95 2.61 -11.85
C LEU A 354 13.58 1.87 -13.04
N LYS A 355 14.85 2.19 -13.38
CA LYS A 355 15.60 1.46 -14.42
C LYS A 355 15.92 0.03 -14.03
N GLU A 356 16.13 -0.25 -12.74
CA GLU A 356 16.39 -1.60 -12.24
C GLU A 356 15.11 -2.41 -12.05
N VAL A 357 14.07 -1.78 -11.50
CA VAL A 357 12.79 -2.43 -11.16
C VAL A 357 11.92 -2.67 -12.39
N GLN A 358 11.99 -1.76 -13.37
CA GLN A 358 11.24 -1.80 -14.64
C GLN A 358 9.74 -2.09 -14.44
N PRO A 359 9.00 -1.29 -13.66
CA PRO A 359 7.56 -1.47 -13.53
C PRO A 359 6.84 -1.13 -14.85
N LEU A 360 5.68 -1.75 -15.11
CA LEU A 360 4.91 -1.45 -16.32
C LEU A 360 4.33 -0.03 -16.31
N HIS A 361 3.84 0.41 -15.15
CA HIS A 361 3.32 1.76 -14.93
C HIS A 361 3.84 2.35 -13.63
N VAL A 362 4.21 3.63 -13.65
CA VAL A 362 4.59 4.40 -12.45
C VAL A 362 3.47 5.39 -12.15
N VAL A 363 3.07 5.47 -10.89
CA VAL A 363 2.06 6.41 -10.39
C VAL A 363 2.72 7.31 -9.35
N CYS A 364 2.60 8.63 -9.50
CA CYS A 364 3.22 9.58 -8.58
C CYS A 364 2.43 10.89 -8.45
N PRO A 365 2.67 11.69 -7.40
CA PRO A 365 2.17 13.06 -7.35
C PRO A 365 2.59 13.86 -8.59
N GLU A 366 1.70 14.70 -9.11
CA GLU A 366 1.99 15.55 -10.28
C GLU A 366 3.23 16.44 -10.09
N GLN A 367 3.48 16.87 -8.85
CA GLN A 367 4.66 17.68 -8.47
C GLN A 367 5.98 16.99 -8.80
N TYR A 368 5.99 15.66 -8.98
CA TYR A 368 7.19 14.91 -9.34
C TYR A 368 7.36 14.77 -10.85
N THR A 369 6.37 15.11 -11.66
CA THR A 369 6.45 15.03 -13.14
C THR A 369 6.93 16.32 -13.80
N GLN A 370 7.18 17.36 -13.00
CA GLN A 370 7.61 18.67 -13.48
C GLN A 370 8.80 19.15 -12.65
N PRO A 371 9.75 19.89 -13.25
CA PRO A 371 10.83 20.48 -12.49
C PRO A 371 10.27 21.53 -11.50
N PRO A 372 10.96 21.77 -10.36
CA PRO A 372 10.53 22.76 -9.39
C PRO A 372 10.31 24.14 -10.05
N PRO A 373 9.24 24.89 -9.73
CA PRO A 373 8.95 26.18 -10.38
C PRO A 373 10.09 27.20 -10.29
N ALA A 374 10.82 27.19 -9.16
CA ALA A 374 11.98 28.06 -8.95
C ALA A 374 13.22 27.65 -9.77
N GLN A 375 13.25 26.42 -10.29
CA GLN A 375 14.38 25.82 -10.99
C GLN A 375 13.90 25.03 -12.23
N SER A 376 13.16 25.68 -13.12
CA SER A 376 12.54 25.04 -14.30
C SER A 376 13.53 24.37 -15.27
N HIS A 377 14.82 24.73 -15.21
CA HIS A 377 15.89 24.13 -16.02
C HIS A 377 16.38 22.77 -15.47
N ARG A 378 16.05 22.43 -14.22
CA ARG A 378 16.52 21.22 -13.52
C ARG A 378 15.66 20.01 -13.83
N MET A 379 15.78 19.51 -15.06
CA MET A 379 15.07 18.30 -15.52
C MET A 379 15.53 17.03 -14.78
N ASP A 380 16.66 17.09 -14.07
CA ASP A 380 17.12 16.03 -13.17
C ASP A 380 16.32 15.95 -11.85
N LEU A 381 15.47 16.95 -11.57
CA LEU A 381 14.60 17.03 -10.40
C LEU A 381 13.14 16.69 -10.70
N MET A 382 12.91 15.87 -11.73
CA MET A 382 11.61 15.28 -12.04
C MET A 382 11.76 13.79 -12.36
N ILE A 383 10.66 13.06 -12.31
CA ILE A 383 10.60 11.66 -12.71
C ILE A 383 10.41 11.62 -14.23
N ASP A 384 11.42 11.11 -14.93
CA ASP A 384 11.37 10.79 -16.34
C ASP A 384 11.44 9.27 -16.53
N CYS A 385 10.34 8.67 -16.96
CA CYS A 385 10.23 7.23 -17.20
C CYS A 385 9.44 6.96 -18.48
N GLN A 386 9.66 5.77 -19.05
CA GLN A 386 8.97 5.28 -20.23
C GLN A 386 8.28 3.94 -19.92
N PRO A 387 6.95 3.82 -20.05
CA PRO A 387 6.00 4.87 -20.43
C PRO A 387 5.92 6.02 -19.39
N PRO A 388 5.40 7.21 -19.78
CA PRO A 388 5.27 8.34 -18.86
C PRO A 388 4.51 7.99 -17.58
N ALA A 389 4.94 8.56 -16.46
CA ALA A 389 4.28 8.35 -15.18
C ALA A 389 2.84 8.88 -15.20
N MET A 390 1.94 8.14 -14.57
CA MET A 390 0.57 8.55 -14.31
C MET A 390 0.57 9.46 -13.06
N SER A 391 0.29 10.74 -13.26
CA SER A 391 0.22 11.68 -12.16
C SER A 391 -1.15 11.69 -11.48
N TYR A 392 -1.18 12.06 -10.20
CA TYR A 392 -2.42 12.38 -9.49
C TYR A 392 -2.31 13.67 -8.71
N ARG A 393 -3.44 14.36 -8.54
CA ARG A 393 -3.62 15.52 -7.67
C ARG A 393 -4.40 15.17 -6.42
N ARG A 394 -4.36 16.08 -5.44
CA ARG A 394 -5.14 15.95 -4.21
C ARG A 394 -6.64 15.89 -4.55
N ALA A 395 -7.34 14.90 -4.00
CA ALA A 395 -8.77 14.63 -4.22
C ALA A 395 -9.16 14.21 -5.66
N GLU A 396 -8.20 13.86 -6.49
CA GLU A 396 -8.45 13.26 -7.81
C GLU A 396 -8.62 11.74 -7.70
N VAL A 397 -9.49 11.17 -8.54
CA VAL A 397 -9.65 9.72 -8.68
C VAL A 397 -8.91 9.28 -9.93
N LEU A 398 -7.80 8.57 -9.74
CA LEU A 398 -7.00 8.02 -10.83
C LEU A 398 -7.37 6.54 -11.05
N ALA A 399 -7.83 6.21 -12.25
CA ALA A 399 -8.07 4.82 -12.65
C ALA A 399 -6.76 4.16 -13.09
N LEU A 400 -6.38 3.07 -12.42
CA LEU A 400 -5.18 2.30 -12.76
C LEU A 400 -5.45 1.38 -13.97
N PRO A 401 -4.45 1.15 -14.85
CA PRO A 401 -4.64 0.50 -16.14
C PRO A 401 -4.71 -1.04 -16.07
N PHE A 402 -5.42 -1.59 -15.08
CA PHE A 402 -5.60 -3.03 -14.95
C PHE A 402 -6.60 -3.57 -15.98
N LYS A 403 -6.25 -4.68 -16.63
CA LYS A 403 -7.13 -5.40 -17.56
C LYS A 403 -7.33 -6.82 -17.04
N ARG A 404 -8.16 -6.99 -16.02
CA ARG A 404 -8.52 -8.31 -15.49
C ARG A 404 -9.22 -9.10 -16.58
N ARG A 405 -8.56 -10.15 -17.08
CA ARG A 405 -9.09 -11.04 -18.14
C ARG A 405 -9.36 -12.45 -17.66
N TYR A 406 -8.66 -12.86 -16.60
CA TYR A 406 -8.67 -14.23 -16.12
C TYR A 406 -8.91 -14.24 -14.61
N GLU A 407 -9.52 -15.33 -14.17
CA GLU A 407 -9.75 -15.62 -12.77
C GLU A 407 -9.17 -16.99 -12.47
N LYS A 408 -8.52 -17.13 -11.32
CA LYS A 408 -7.99 -18.43 -10.90
C LYS A 408 -9.13 -19.24 -10.30
N ILE A 409 -9.34 -20.45 -10.82
CA ILE A 409 -10.35 -21.39 -10.34
C ILE A 409 -9.65 -22.72 -10.03
N GLU A 410 -9.95 -23.28 -8.86
CA GLU A 410 -9.44 -24.58 -8.44
C GLU A 410 -10.47 -25.67 -8.74
N ILE A 411 -10.03 -26.76 -9.37
CA ILE A 411 -10.88 -27.92 -9.67
C ILE A 411 -10.72 -28.91 -8.53
N MET A 412 -11.82 -29.36 -7.91
CA MET A 412 -11.73 -30.39 -6.88
C MET A 412 -11.18 -31.71 -7.45
N PRO A 413 -10.37 -32.46 -6.69
CA PRO A 413 -9.80 -33.73 -7.15
C PRO A 413 -10.85 -34.70 -7.71
N GLU A 414 -12.00 -34.84 -7.04
CA GLU A 414 -13.10 -35.70 -7.49
C GLU A 414 -13.67 -35.33 -8.86
N LEU A 415 -13.74 -34.01 -9.14
CA LEU A 415 -14.19 -33.52 -10.44
C LEU A 415 -13.09 -33.75 -11.48
N ALA A 416 -11.84 -33.46 -11.14
CA ALA A 416 -10.69 -33.65 -12.03
C ALA A 416 -10.55 -35.12 -12.47
N ASP A 417 -10.73 -36.07 -11.55
CA ASP A 417 -10.69 -37.53 -11.84
C ASP A 417 -11.82 -37.98 -12.76
N SER A 418 -12.94 -37.26 -12.80
CA SER A 418 -14.07 -37.56 -13.69
C SER A 418 -13.87 -37.04 -15.13
N LEU A 419 -12.91 -36.15 -15.35
CA LEU A 419 -12.65 -35.59 -16.67
C LEU A 419 -11.92 -36.59 -17.54
N VAL A 420 -12.46 -36.87 -18.73
CA VAL A 420 -11.84 -37.75 -19.72
C VAL A 420 -11.38 -36.90 -20.90
N PRO A 421 -10.14 -36.39 -20.90
CA PRO A 421 -9.61 -35.60 -22.00
C PRO A 421 -9.44 -36.45 -23.25
N MET A 422 -9.95 -35.96 -24.39
CA MET A 422 -9.80 -36.58 -25.70
C MET A 422 -8.87 -35.73 -26.57
N GLU A 423 -7.87 -36.38 -27.18
CA GLU A 423 -6.91 -35.70 -28.04
C GLU A 423 -7.54 -35.34 -29.40
N ILE A 424 -7.61 -34.04 -29.72
CA ILE A 424 -8.16 -33.54 -30.99
C ILE A 424 -7.03 -33.29 -32.00
N LYS A 425 -5.86 -32.87 -31.51
CA LYS A 425 -4.64 -32.66 -32.29
C LYS A 425 -3.44 -33.12 -31.45
N PRO A 426 -2.30 -33.47 -32.07
CA PRO A 426 -1.09 -33.81 -31.35
C PRO A 426 -0.76 -32.76 -30.27
N GLY A 427 -0.86 -33.16 -29.00
CA GLY A 427 -0.58 -32.30 -27.84
C GLY A 427 -1.72 -31.37 -27.39
N ILE A 428 -2.91 -31.43 -27.99
CA ILE A 428 -4.09 -30.68 -27.57
C ILE A 428 -5.23 -31.66 -27.27
N SER A 429 -5.57 -31.79 -25.98
CA SER A 429 -6.70 -32.58 -25.52
C SER A 429 -7.81 -31.70 -24.95
N LEU A 430 -9.06 -32.14 -25.12
CA LEU A 430 -10.25 -31.43 -24.70
C LEU A 430 -11.13 -32.34 -23.85
N ALA A 431 -11.65 -31.81 -22.74
CA ALA A 431 -12.65 -32.47 -21.90
C ALA A 431 -13.78 -31.48 -21.63
N THR A 432 -15.02 -31.96 -21.59
CA THR A 432 -16.14 -31.17 -21.08
C THR A 432 -16.10 -31.15 -19.55
N VAL A 433 -16.35 -29.98 -18.98
CA VAL A 433 -16.44 -29.82 -17.53
C VAL A 433 -17.86 -29.37 -17.20
N SER A 434 -18.63 -30.26 -16.57
CA SER A 434 -19.92 -29.92 -15.96
C SER A 434 -19.75 -29.88 -14.45
N ALA A 435 -19.88 -28.71 -13.84
CA ALA A 435 -19.56 -28.48 -12.44
C ALA A 435 -20.38 -27.34 -11.83
N VAL A 436 -20.46 -27.32 -10.51
CA VAL A 436 -21.01 -26.20 -9.74
C VAL A 436 -19.86 -25.33 -9.28
N LEU A 437 -19.91 -24.03 -9.62
CA LEU A 437 -18.95 -23.04 -9.12
C LEU A 437 -19.33 -22.63 -7.71
N HIS A 438 -18.54 -23.07 -6.73
CA HIS A 438 -18.65 -22.60 -5.36
C HIS A 438 -17.67 -21.44 -5.14
N THR A 439 -18.20 -20.28 -4.77
CA THR A 439 -17.39 -19.08 -4.50
C THR A 439 -17.55 -18.67 -3.04
N LYS A 440 -16.43 -18.60 -2.32
CA LYS A 440 -16.39 -18.08 -0.95
C LYS A 440 -15.11 -17.28 -0.75
N ASP A 441 -15.21 -16.07 -0.23
CA ASP A 441 -14.07 -15.18 0.03
C ASP A 441 -13.12 -15.11 -1.19
N ASN A 442 -13.67 -14.79 -2.38
CA ASN A 442 -12.97 -14.73 -3.67
C ASN A 442 -12.15 -15.98 -4.05
N LYS A 443 -12.36 -17.11 -3.37
CA LYS A 443 -11.83 -18.41 -3.75
C LYS A 443 -12.90 -19.15 -4.54
N HIS A 444 -12.54 -19.50 -5.76
CA HIS A 444 -13.41 -20.13 -6.73
C HIS A 444 -13.05 -21.61 -6.85
N VAL A 445 -13.97 -22.49 -6.48
CA VAL A 445 -13.77 -23.94 -6.53
C VAL A 445 -14.87 -24.58 -7.39
N LEU A 446 -14.47 -25.40 -8.38
CA LEU A 446 -15.40 -26.21 -9.15
C LEU A 446 -15.62 -27.55 -8.45
N GLN A 447 -16.89 -27.81 -8.12
CA GLN A 447 -17.33 -29.03 -7.45
C GLN A 447 -18.14 -29.90 -8.42
N PRO A 448 -18.13 -31.23 -8.24
CA PRO A 448 -19.04 -32.10 -8.97
C PRO A 448 -20.49 -31.65 -8.77
N PRO A 449 -21.35 -31.74 -9.79
CA PRO A 449 -22.76 -31.45 -9.64
C PRO A 449 -23.37 -32.36 -8.56
N PRO A 450 -24.27 -31.85 -7.72
CA PRO A 450 -24.89 -32.63 -6.66
C PRO A 450 -25.57 -33.86 -7.26
N ARG A 451 -25.28 -35.04 -6.69
CA ARG A 451 -25.90 -36.29 -7.14
C ARG A 451 -27.42 -36.15 -6.94
N PRO A 452 -28.25 -36.55 -7.92
CA PRO A 452 -29.70 -36.53 -7.76
C PRO A 452 -30.08 -37.39 -6.56
N THR A 453 -30.77 -36.78 -5.59
CA THR A 453 -31.33 -37.50 -4.45
C THR A 453 -32.38 -38.47 -4.96
N GLN A 454 -32.16 -39.78 -4.77
CA GLN A 454 -33.25 -40.74 -4.95
C GLN A 454 -34.38 -40.37 -3.98
N PRO A 455 -35.66 -40.40 -4.41
CA PRO A 455 -36.75 -40.08 -3.52
C PRO A 455 -36.72 -41.06 -2.33
N PRO A 456 -36.76 -40.58 -1.08
CA PRO A 456 -36.77 -41.47 0.08
C PRO A 456 -38.02 -42.35 0.02
N SER A 457 -37.82 -43.65 0.15
CA SER A 457 -38.90 -44.61 0.36
C SER A 457 -39.57 -44.35 1.72
N SER A 458 -40.65 -43.57 1.66
CA SER A 458 -41.76 -43.52 2.62
C SER A 458 -41.59 -42.84 3.99
N LYS A 459 -42.48 -41.84 4.21
CA LYS A 459 -43.20 -41.44 5.44
C LYS A 459 -42.38 -41.07 6.70
N LYS A 460 -42.06 -39.77 6.88
CA LYS A 460 -42.67 -38.86 7.90
C LYS A 460 -41.91 -37.52 8.05
N ARG A 461 -42.71 -36.47 8.27
CA ARG A 461 -42.43 -35.09 8.78
C ARG A 461 -41.67 -34.11 7.87
N LYS A 462 -42.45 -33.19 7.29
CA LYS A 462 -42.03 -31.89 6.73
C LYS A 462 -41.18 -31.11 7.74
N ARG A 463 -39.91 -30.86 7.40
CA ARG A 463 -39.21 -29.61 7.72
C ARG A 463 -39.02 -28.85 6.41
N VAL A 464 -39.25 -27.55 6.46
CA VAL A 464 -39.06 -26.62 5.34
C VAL A 464 -37.56 -26.49 5.12
N SER A 465 -37.06 -27.06 4.03
CA SER A 465 -35.72 -26.82 3.50
C SER A 465 -35.86 -26.07 2.18
N GLU A 466 -34.99 -25.07 1.97
CA GLU A 466 -34.89 -24.23 0.79
C GLU A 466 -34.98 -25.04 -0.51
N ASP A 467 -35.73 -24.50 -1.48
CA ASP A 467 -35.92 -25.08 -2.80
C ASP A 467 -34.58 -25.20 -3.54
N VAL A 468 -34.07 -26.42 -3.66
CA VAL A 468 -32.95 -26.74 -4.57
C VAL A 468 -33.51 -26.73 -5.99
N PRO A 469 -32.91 -25.99 -6.96
CA PRO A 469 -33.39 -25.99 -8.34
C PRO A 469 -33.29 -27.39 -8.94
N ASP A 470 -34.38 -27.83 -9.58
CA ASP A 470 -34.46 -29.10 -10.31
C ASP A 470 -33.40 -29.14 -11.43
N CYS A 471 -32.31 -29.86 -11.19
CA CYS A 471 -31.19 -29.90 -12.13
C CYS A 471 -31.50 -30.92 -13.23
N LYS A 472 -31.89 -30.44 -14.41
CA LYS A 472 -32.08 -31.28 -15.61
C LYS A 472 -30.79 -32.06 -15.89
N VAL A 473 -30.91 -33.37 -16.15
CA VAL A 473 -29.81 -34.22 -16.63
C VAL A 473 -29.22 -33.58 -17.89
N LEU A 474 -28.00 -33.06 -17.80
CA LEU A 474 -27.27 -32.50 -18.94
C LEU A 474 -26.96 -33.65 -19.90
N LYS A 475 -27.53 -33.59 -21.11
CA LYS A 475 -27.19 -34.53 -22.18
C LYS A 475 -25.78 -34.20 -22.68
N PRO A 476 -24.97 -35.21 -23.05
CA PRO A 476 -23.64 -34.97 -23.60
C PRO A 476 -23.76 -34.08 -24.84
N LEU A 477 -22.83 -33.13 -24.97
CA LEU A 477 -22.76 -32.27 -26.15
C LEU A 477 -22.30 -33.13 -27.33
N LEU A 478 -22.78 -32.82 -28.52
CA LEU A 478 -22.40 -33.55 -29.73
C LEU A 478 -21.49 -32.65 -30.56
N SER A 479 -20.36 -33.17 -31.02
CA SER A 479 -19.50 -32.45 -31.96
C SER A 479 -18.85 -33.42 -32.94
N GLY A 480 -18.67 -32.95 -34.17
CA GLY A 480 -18.23 -33.73 -35.31
C GLY A 480 -18.96 -33.28 -36.57
N SER A 481 -18.28 -33.39 -37.72
CA SER A 481 -18.90 -33.20 -39.03
C SER A 481 -19.42 -34.55 -39.52
N ILE A 482 -20.58 -34.55 -40.19
CA ILE A 482 -21.17 -35.75 -40.77
C ILE A 482 -20.71 -35.84 -42.23
N PRO A 483 -19.76 -36.73 -42.58
CA PRO A 483 -19.34 -36.92 -43.97
C PRO A 483 -20.50 -37.49 -44.79
N VAL A 484 -20.99 -36.72 -45.76
CA VAL A 484 -22.24 -36.99 -46.48
C VAL A 484 -22.15 -38.29 -47.27
N GLU A 485 -21.03 -38.58 -47.92
CA GLU A 485 -20.85 -39.81 -48.70
C GLU A 485 -20.92 -41.06 -47.82
N GLN A 486 -20.32 -41.02 -46.62
CA GLN A 486 -20.37 -42.14 -45.68
C GLN A 486 -21.74 -42.27 -45.02
N PHE A 487 -22.42 -41.13 -44.78
CA PHE A 487 -23.75 -41.08 -44.22
C PHE A 487 -24.78 -41.71 -45.19
N VAL A 488 -24.74 -41.36 -46.48
CA VAL A 488 -25.59 -41.93 -47.53
C VAL A 488 -25.37 -43.44 -47.67
N GLN A 489 -24.11 -43.91 -47.73
CA GLN A 489 -23.80 -45.34 -47.75
C GLN A 489 -24.34 -46.09 -46.52
N THR A 490 -24.40 -45.41 -45.37
CA THR A 490 -24.94 -46.00 -44.15
C THR A 490 -26.46 -46.05 -44.17
N LEU A 491 -27.12 -45.05 -44.74
CA LEU A 491 -28.57 -45.06 -44.97
C LEU A 491 -28.97 -46.20 -45.91
N GLU A 492 -28.29 -46.36 -47.04
CA GLU A 492 -28.54 -47.47 -47.98
C GLU A 492 -28.38 -48.84 -47.31
N LYS A 493 -27.30 -49.05 -46.54
CA LYS A 493 -27.07 -50.28 -45.77
C LYS A 493 -28.15 -50.57 -44.73
N HIS A 494 -28.79 -49.53 -44.20
CA HIS A 494 -29.88 -49.68 -43.23
C HIS A 494 -31.26 -49.69 -43.91
N GLY A 495 -31.33 -49.93 -45.23
CA GLY A 495 -32.58 -50.20 -45.94
C GLY A 495 -33.39 -48.97 -46.32
N PHE A 496 -32.75 -47.80 -46.43
CA PHE A 496 -33.35 -46.63 -47.08
C PHE A 496 -33.07 -46.70 -48.58
N SER A 497 -34.11 -46.55 -49.41
CA SER A 497 -34.01 -46.55 -50.87
C SER A 497 -34.38 -45.16 -51.41
N ASP A 498 -33.98 -44.85 -52.64
CA ASP A 498 -34.33 -43.59 -53.32
C ASP A 498 -33.86 -42.31 -52.60
N ILE A 499 -32.56 -42.28 -52.27
CA ILE A 499 -31.89 -41.14 -51.64
C ILE A 499 -31.36 -40.20 -52.72
N LYS A 500 -31.79 -38.93 -52.70
CA LYS A 500 -31.21 -37.87 -53.54
C LYS A 500 -30.35 -36.94 -52.72
N VAL A 501 -29.17 -36.61 -53.24
CA VAL A 501 -28.26 -35.64 -52.63
C VAL A 501 -28.15 -34.44 -53.56
N GLU A 502 -28.41 -33.25 -53.01
CA GLU A 502 -28.26 -31.98 -53.69
C GLU A 502 -27.18 -31.14 -53.00
N ASP A 503 -26.19 -30.69 -53.78
CA ASP A 503 -25.15 -29.79 -53.29
C ASP A 503 -25.67 -28.35 -53.29
N THR A 504 -25.49 -27.67 -52.18
CA THR A 504 -25.83 -26.25 -52.03
C THR A 504 -24.57 -25.43 -51.81
N ALA A 505 -24.67 -24.10 -51.93
CA ALA A 505 -23.53 -23.21 -51.70
C ALA A 505 -22.94 -23.27 -50.27
N LYS A 506 -23.65 -23.87 -49.30
CA LYS A 506 -23.28 -23.89 -47.87
C LYS A 506 -23.18 -25.30 -47.27
N GLY A 507 -23.41 -26.35 -48.05
CA GLY A 507 -23.47 -27.72 -47.56
C GLY A 507 -24.27 -28.63 -48.48
N HIS A 508 -24.88 -29.67 -47.92
CA HIS A 508 -25.58 -30.70 -48.67
C HIS A 508 -27.00 -30.91 -48.16
N ILE A 509 -27.92 -31.20 -49.07
CA ILE A 509 -29.29 -31.59 -48.77
C ILE A 509 -29.47 -33.05 -49.16
N VAL A 510 -29.86 -33.89 -48.22
CA VAL A 510 -30.18 -35.30 -48.43
C VAL A 510 -31.70 -35.49 -48.32
N LEU A 511 -32.33 -35.89 -49.42
CA LEU A 511 -33.76 -36.14 -49.56
C LEU A 511 -34.02 -37.64 -49.56
N LEU A 512 -34.81 -38.10 -48.59
CA LEU A 512 -35.32 -39.48 -48.52
C LEU A 512 -36.73 -39.51 -49.13
N GLN A 513 -36.87 -39.90 -50.40
CA GLN A 513 -38.13 -39.76 -51.14
C GLN A 513 -39.24 -40.65 -50.61
N GLU A 514 -38.93 -41.89 -50.21
CA GLU A 514 -39.92 -42.83 -49.66
C GLU A 514 -40.51 -42.38 -48.30
N ALA A 515 -39.81 -41.50 -47.59
CA ALA A 515 -40.13 -41.11 -46.21
C ALA A 515 -40.40 -39.61 -46.05
N GLU A 516 -40.53 -38.87 -47.16
CA GLU A 516 -40.70 -37.40 -47.21
C GLU A 516 -39.81 -36.65 -46.20
N THR A 517 -38.56 -37.10 -46.03
CA THR A 517 -37.64 -36.57 -45.01
C THR A 517 -36.50 -35.80 -45.64
N LEU A 518 -36.27 -34.59 -45.15
CA LEU A 518 -35.24 -33.66 -45.58
C LEU A 518 -34.16 -33.53 -44.50
N ILE A 519 -32.90 -33.82 -44.85
CA ILE A 519 -31.74 -33.67 -43.98
C ILE A 519 -30.80 -32.62 -44.59
N GLN A 520 -30.69 -31.47 -43.96
CA GLN A 520 -29.77 -30.40 -44.35
C GLN A 520 -28.52 -30.48 -43.48
N ILE A 521 -27.35 -30.65 -44.11
CA ILE A 521 -26.04 -30.75 -43.46
C ILE A 521 -25.18 -29.58 -43.94
N GLU A 522 -24.90 -28.63 -43.06
CA GLU A 522 -24.01 -27.50 -43.28
C GLU A 522 -22.77 -27.61 -42.39
N GLU A 523 -21.81 -26.70 -42.55
CA GLU A 523 -20.51 -26.72 -41.84
C GLU A 523 -20.65 -26.82 -40.31
N ASP A 524 -21.63 -26.11 -39.72
CA ASP A 524 -21.88 -26.08 -38.26
C ASP A 524 -23.33 -26.46 -37.88
N SER A 525 -24.14 -26.96 -38.82
CA SER A 525 -25.56 -27.23 -38.56
C SER A 525 -26.05 -28.52 -39.22
N THR A 526 -26.93 -29.24 -38.53
CA THR A 526 -27.66 -30.38 -39.11
C THR A 526 -29.12 -30.27 -38.74
N HIS A 527 -29.98 -30.09 -39.74
CA HIS A 527 -31.42 -29.97 -39.58
C HIS A 527 -32.11 -31.16 -40.24
N ILE A 528 -32.97 -31.85 -39.48
CA ILE A 528 -33.76 -32.98 -39.96
C ILE A 528 -35.23 -32.60 -39.87
N ILE A 529 -35.91 -32.56 -41.00
CA ILE A 529 -37.34 -32.27 -41.13
C ILE A 529 -38.02 -33.54 -41.63
N CYS A 530 -38.91 -34.09 -40.82
CA CYS A 530 -39.67 -35.31 -41.11
C CYS A 530 -41.11 -35.16 -40.59
N ASP A 531 -42.03 -35.93 -41.14
CA ASP A 531 -43.41 -36.01 -40.70
C ASP A 531 -43.56 -36.72 -39.33
N ASN A 532 -44.79 -36.82 -38.81
CA ASN A 532 -45.12 -37.39 -37.49
C ASN A 532 -44.93 -38.94 -37.41
N ASP A 533 -43.76 -39.46 -37.80
CA ASP A 533 -43.34 -40.85 -37.58
C ASP A 533 -42.24 -40.94 -36.52
N GLU A 534 -42.63 -41.31 -35.31
CA GLU A 534 -41.71 -41.48 -34.17
C GLU A 534 -40.69 -42.60 -34.38
N THR A 535 -41.02 -43.65 -35.14
CA THR A 535 -40.13 -44.79 -35.35
C THR A 535 -39.00 -44.43 -36.30
N LEU A 536 -39.33 -43.71 -37.38
CA LEU A 536 -38.37 -43.15 -38.32
C LEU A 536 -37.46 -42.13 -37.64
N ARG A 537 -38.03 -41.23 -36.84
CA ARG A 537 -37.30 -40.19 -36.10
C ARG A 537 -36.23 -40.77 -35.17
N VAL A 538 -36.58 -41.81 -34.39
CA VAL A 538 -35.64 -42.49 -33.48
C VAL A 538 -34.52 -43.19 -34.26
N ARG A 539 -34.87 -43.83 -35.38
CA ARG A 539 -33.91 -44.52 -36.25
C ARG A 539 -32.92 -43.56 -36.90
N LEU A 540 -33.39 -42.44 -37.44
CA LEU A 540 -32.53 -41.41 -38.02
C LEU A 540 -31.65 -40.75 -36.97
N ARG A 541 -32.20 -40.44 -35.78
CA ARG A 541 -31.41 -39.93 -34.66
C ARG A 541 -30.25 -40.87 -34.33
N ASP A 542 -30.51 -42.16 -34.15
CA ASP A 542 -29.48 -43.12 -33.74
C ASP A 542 -28.43 -43.35 -34.83
N LEU A 543 -28.79 -43.22 -36.11
CA LEU A 543 -27.85 -43.24 -37.23
C LEU A 543 -26.97 -42.00 -37.28
N VAL A 544 -27.56 -40.81 -37.13
CA VAL A 544 -26.82 -39.53 -37.12
C VAL A 544 -25.85 -39.46 -35.93
N LEU A 545 -26.29 -39.92 -34.75
CA LEU A 545 -25.45 -39.95 -33.54
C LEU A 545 -24.21 -40.85 -33.66
N ARG A 546 -24.12 -41.76 -34.64
CA ARG A 546 -22.91 -42.58 -34.86
C ARG A 546 -21.77 -41.79 -35.51
N PHE A 547 -22.10 -40.72 -36.21
CA PHE A 547 -21.12 -39.84 -36.88
C PHE A 547 -20.65 -38.70 -35.98
N LEU A 548 -21.31 -38.48 -34.85
CA LEU A 548 -21.01 -37.42 -33.90
C LEU A 548 -20.31 -37.99 -32.67
N GLN A 549 -19.26 -37.31 -32.22
CA GLN A 549 -18.61 -37.62 -30.96
C GLN A 549 -19.44 -37.05 -29.82
N LYS A 550 -19.65 -37.84 -28.76
CA LYS A 550 -20.32 -37.41 -27.54
C LYS A 550 -19.27 -36.84 -26.59
N PHE A 551 -19.50 -35.62 -26.16
CA PHE A 551 -18.68 -34.82 -25.25
C PHE A 551 -19.35 -34.67 -23.89
#